data_AF-A0A9W8ECP1-F1
#
_entry.id   AF-A0A9W8ECP1-F1
#
_cell.length_a   1.000
_cell.length_b   1.000
_cell.length_c   1.000
_cell.angle_alpha   90.00
_cell.angle_beta   90.00
_cell.angle_gamma   90.00
#
_symmetry.space_group_name_H-M   'P 1'
#
loop_
_entity.id
_entity.type
_entity.pdbx_description
1 polymer ?
#
loop_
_entity_poly.entity_id
_entity_poly.type
_entity_poly.pdbx_seq_one_letter_code
_entity_poly.pdbx_strand_id
1 'polypeptide(L)'
;MATLESTEIHKPRSMPVGQRNILRSNDSASLWNCTLSPGWSREEVQVLRKALMRFGIGNWAKIIESQCLIGKTIAQMNLQTQRMLGQQSTAEFAGLHLDPLIFGELNSQKQGPHIKRKNNCIVNTGAKLTREEIKRRLQENKAAYELSEEEWMAIELPKPEDPLALIESKRQELHQLREELSVLEAKIAQVKQLQKSASDDEASSSTTGTKRPREE
;
A
#
# COMPACT_ATOMS: atom_id res chain seq x y z
N MET A 1 -11.02 12.68 59.99
CA MET A 1 -10.15 11.84 59.12
C MET A 1 -10.62 12.05 57.69
N ALA A 2 -9.78 12.69 56.88
CA ALA A 2 -10.12 13.13 55.53
C ALA A 2 -10.13 11.95 54.54
N THR A 3 -11.23 11.82 53.80
CA THR A 3 -11.37 10.89 52.67
C THR A 3 -10.71 11.48 51.43
N LEU A 4 -9.65 10.83 50.94
CA LEU A 4 -9.00 11.16 49.68
C LEU A 4 -9.84 10.58 48.52
N GLU A 5 -10.46 11.47 47.74
CA GLU A 5 -11.06 11.14 46.45
C GLU A 5 -9.99 10.64 45.49
N SER A 6 -10.18 9.42 44.98
CA SER A 6 -9.32 8.83 43.97
C SER A 6 -9.74 9.36 42.60
N THR A 7 -8.95 10.24 42.01
CA THR A 7 -9.15 10.71 40.63
C THR A 7 -8.82 9.58 39.66
N GLU A 8 -9.85 8.86 39.18
CA GLU A 8 -9.66 7.89 38.10
C GLU A 8 -9.29 8.61 36.79
N ILE A 9 -8.02 8.49 36.41
CA ILE A 9 -7.52 8.91 35.11
C ILE A 9 -8.21 8.05 34.05
N HIS A 10 -9.15 8.67 33.32
CA HIS A 10 -9.88 8.04 32.22
C HIS A 10 -8.90 7.67 31.09
N LYS A 11 -8.38 6.45 31.10
CA LYS A 11 -7.56 5.93 29.99
C LYS A 11 -8.47 5.77 28.77
N PRO A 12 -8.09 6.29 27.59
CA PRO A 12 -8.89 6.10 26.38
C PRO A 12 -9.03 4.61 26.09
N ARG A 13 -10.25 4.10 26.19
CA ARG A 13 -10.58 2.72 25.84
C ARG A 13 -10.29 2.51 24.36
N SER A 14 -9.34 1.65 24.02
CA SER A 14 -9.20 1.17 22.65
C SER A 14 -10.50 0.46 22.27
N MET A 15 -11.09 0.85 21.14
CA MET A 15 -12.35 0.26 20.68
C MET A 15 -12.26 -1.28 20.60
N PRO A 16 -13.37 -2.00 20.91
CA PRO A 16 -13.43 -3.44 20.73
C PRO A 16 -13.10 -3.82 19.28
N VAL A 17 -12.31 -4.87 19.11
CA VAL A 17 -11.91 -5.39 17.80
C VAL A 17 -13.16 -5.94 17.12
N GLY A 18 -13.69 -5.22 16.13
CA GLY A 18 -14.89 -5.65 15.39
C GLY A 18 -15.53 -4.57 14.50
N GLN A 19 -15.42 -3.28 14.86
CA GLN A 19 -16.01 -2.18 14.09
C GLN A 19 -15.04 -1.51 13.08
N ARG A 20 -14.01 -2.23 12.64
CA ARG A 20 -13.08 -1.75 11.58
C ARG A 20 -13.01 -2.66 10.37
N ASN A 21 -13.91 -3.61 10.22
CA ASN A 21 -14.08 -4.29 8.94
C ASN A 21 -15.03 -3.46 8.08
N ILE A 22 -14.56 -2.28 7.65
CA ILE A 22 -15.01 -1.75 6.36
C ILE A 22 -14.55 -2.81 5.38
N LEU A 23 -15.47 -3.66 4.94
CA LEU A 23 -15.22 -4.71 3.96
C LEU A 23 -14.77 -4.00 2.69
N ARG A 24 -13.45 -3.85 2.51
CA ARG A 24 -12.90 -3.24 1.30
C ARG A 24 -13.01 -4.31 0.24
N SER A 25 -13.30 -3.93 -1.00
CA SER A 25 -13.29 -4.88 -2.13
C SER A 25 -11.96 -5.63 -2.30
N ASN A 26 -10.90 -5.18 -1.60
CA ASN A 26 -9.59 -5.81 -1.49
C ASN A 26 -9.46 -6.90 -0.40
N ASP A 27 -10.49 -7.18 0.39
CA ASP A 27 -10.44 -8.13 1.52
C ASP A 27 -10.68 -9.60 1.14
N SER A 28 -10.93 -9.93 -0.13
CA SER A 28 -10.91 -11.34 -0.55
C SER A 28 -9.47 -11.85 -0.60
N ALA A 29 -9.21 -13.02 0.00
CA ALA A 29 -7.87 -13.63 0.06
C ALA A 29 -7.23 -13.80 -1.34
N SER A 30 -8.04 -14.06 -2.37
CA SER A 30 -7.62 -14.12 -3.78
C SER A 30 -7.37 -12.75 -4.43
N LEU A 31 -8.09 -11.71 -4.00
CA LEU A 31 -7.88 -10.33 -4.48
C LEU A 31 -6.57 -9.75 -3.93
N TRP A 32 -6.19 -10.09 -2.70
CA TRP A 32 -5.04 -9.47 -2.06
C TRP A 32 -3.69 -9.82 -2.71
N ASN A 33 -3.55 -11.04 -3.26
CA ASN A 33 -2.40 -11.46 -4.08
C ASN A 33 -2.25 -10.65 -5.39
N CYS A 34 -3.28 -9.88 -5.77
CA CYS A 34 -3.29 -8.95 -6.89
C CYS A 34 -3.46 -7.48 -6.46
N THR A 35 -3.48 -7.17 -5.16
CA THR A 35 -3.56 -5.78 -4.69
C THR A 35 -2.21 -5.12 -4.75
N LEU A 36 -1.99 -4.43 -5.87
CA LEU A 36 -0.89 -3.50 -6.09
C LEU A 36 -0.74 -2.59 -4.87
N SER A 37 0.48 -2.43 -4.37
CA SER A 37 0.73 -1.36 -3.40
C SER A 37 0.33 -0.02 -4.04
N PRO A 38 -0.20 0.96 -3.29
CA PRO A 38 -0.57 2.24 -3.86
C PRO A 38 0.59 2.84 -4.68
N GLY A 39 0.30 3.26 -5.90
CA GLY A 39 1.30 3.77 -6.83
C GLY A 39 2.16 2.71 -7.53
N TRP A 40 1.71 1.45 -7.58
CA TRP A 40 2.29 0.41 -8.43
C TRP A 40 1.35 0.05 -9.57
N SER A 41 1.88 -0.10 -10.78
CA SER A 41 1.19 -0.73 -11.91
C SER A 41 1.46 -2.24 -11.94
N ARG A 42 0.64 -3.00 -12.68
CA ARG A 42 0.84 -4.45 -12.85
C ARG A 42 2.15 -4.73 -13.58
N GLU A 43 2.49 -3.88 -14.53
CA GLU A 43 3.71 -3.92 -15.33
C GLU A 43 4.93 -3.72 -14.43
N GLU A 44 4.92 -2.69 -13.57
CA GLU A 44 5.99 -2.43 -12.60
C GLU A 44 6.19 -3.61 -11.63
N VAL A 45 5.11 -4.28 -11.22
CA VAL A 45 5.23 -5.48 -10.38
C VAL A 45 5.88 -6.64 -11.14
N GLN A 46 5.56 -6.84 -12.42
CA GLN A 46 6.23 -7.85 -13.25
C GLN A 46 7.72 -7.52 -13.45
N VAL A 47 8.04 -6.24 -13.63
CA VAL A 47 9.44 -5.77 -13.70
C VAL A 47 10.16 -6.03 -12.39
N LEU A 48 9.54 -5.73 -11.25
CA LEU A 48 10.11 -6.03 -9.93
C LEU A 48 10.34 -7.54 -9.74
N ARG A 49 9.38 -8.39 -10.11
CA ARG A 49 9.51 -9.85 -10.06
C ARG A 49 10.75 -10.31 -10.85
N LYS A 50 10.87 -9.88 -12.10
CA LYS A 50 12.03 -10.18 -12.95
C LYS A 50 13.34 -9.66 -12.35
N ALA A 51 13.32 -8.45 -11.78
CA ALA A 51 14.51 -7.85 -11.17
C ALA A 51 14.96 -8.60 -9.92
N LEU A 52 14.03 -9.10 -9.09
CA LEU A 52 14.31 -9.94 -7.94
C LEU A 52 14.89 -11.29 -8.34
N MET A 53 14.35 -11.91 -9.39
CA MET A 53 14.89 -13.16 -9.94
C MET A 53 16.30 -12.96 -10.52
N ARG A 54 16.56 -11.84 -11.21
CA ARG A 54 17.85 -11.53 -11.83
C ARG A 54 18.94 -11.12 -10.84
N PHE A 55 18.63 -10.26 -9.87
CA PHE A 55 19.64 -9.69 -8.97
C PHE A 55 19.68 -10.32 -7.57
N GLY A 56 18.67 -11.14 -7.25
CA GLY A 56 18.45 -11.74 -5.95
C GLY A 56 17.55 -10.88 -5.05
N ILE A 57 16.72 -11.54 -4.23
CA ILE A 57 15.83 -10.86 -3.29
C ILE A 57 16.64 -10.08 -2.25
N GLY A 58 16.30 -8.82 -2.01
CA GLY A 58 17.02 -7.97 -1.05
C GLY A 58 18.21 -7.21 -1.64
N ASN A 59 18.59 -7.47 -2.90
CA ASN A 59 19.68 -6.76 -3.58
C ASN A 59 19.19 -5.45 -4.23
N TRP A 60 18.69 -4.55 -3.40
CA TRP A 60 18.03 -3.32 -3.87
C TRP A 60 18.96 -2.37 -4.64
N ALA A 61 20.25 -2.35 -4.29
CA ALA A 61 21.23 -1.49 -4.95
C ALA A 61 21.34 -1.80 -6.45
N LYS A 62 21.51 -3.08 -6.81
CA LYS A 62 21.57 -3.50 -8.23
C LYS A 62 20.29 -3.22 -8.99
N ILE A 63 19.12 -3.39 -8.33
CA ILE A 63 17.82 -3.06 -8.94
C ILE A 63 17.75 -1.56 -9.25
N ILE A 64 18.20 -0.70 -8.33
CA ILE A 64 18.24 0.76 -8.55
C ILE A 64 19.23 1.13 -9.64
N GLU A 65 20.44 0.56 -9.63
CA GLU A 65 21.46 0.79 -10.66
C GLU A 65 20.98 0.39 -12.06
N SER A 66 20.17 -0.66 -12.16
CA SER A 66 19.58 -1.09 -13.44
C SER A 66 18.55 -0.12 -14.00
N GLN A 67 18.04 0.82 -13.19
CA GLN A 67 17.02 1.81 -13.56
C GLN A 67 15.75 1.20 -14.18
N CYS A 68 15.45 -0.09 -13.92
CA CYS A 68 14.25 -0.74 -14.45
C CYS A 68 12.95 -0.29 -13.73
N LEU A 69 13.06 0.33 -12.56
CA LEU A 69 11.95 0.81 -11.73
C LEU A 69 12.18 2.25 -11.27
N ILE A 70 12.10 3.19 -12.21
CA ILE A 70 12.41 4.59 -11.93
C ILE A 70 11.39 5.20 -10.97
N GLY A 71 11.89 5.94 -9.97
CA GLY A 71 11.06 6.58 -8.95
C GLY A 71 10.55 5.65 -7.84
N LYS A 72 10.81 4.34 -7.91
CA LYS A 72 10.49 3.42 -6.80
C LYS A 72 11.61 3.43 -5.76
N THR A 73 11.22 3.69 -4.51
CA THR A 73 12.13 3.63 -3.36
C THR A 73 12.35 2.19 -2.89
N ILE A 74 13.45 1.95 -2.17
CA ILE A 74 13.73 0.66 -1.53
C ILE A 74 12.57 0.22 -0.63
N ALA A 75 11.98 1.15 0.13
CA ALA A 75 10.85 0.86 1.01
C ALA A 75 9.62 0.37 0.23
N GLN A 76 9.30 1.03 -0.89
CA GLN A 76 8.20 0.63 -1.77
C GLN A 76 8.46 -0.75 -2.40
N MET A 77 9.67 -1.00 -2.89
CA MET A 77 10.05 -2.29 -3.46
C MET A 77 9.98 -3.42 -2.43
N ASN A 78 10.47 -3.18 -1.21
CA ASN A 78 10.42 -4.17 -0.13
C ASN A 78 8.97 -4.49 0.28
N LEU A 79 8.11 -3.47 0.41
CA LEU A 79 6.70 -3.68 0.74
C LEU A 79 5.98 -4.49 -0.36
N GLN A 80 6.25 -4.18 -1.62
CA GLN A 80 5.68 -4.93 -2.74
C GLN A 80 6.21 -6.37 -2.77
N THR A 81 7.49 -6.58 -2.42
CA THR A 81 8.10 -7.92 -2.33
C THR A 81 7.47 -8.75 -1.21
N GLN A 82 7.22 -8.17 -0.03
CA GLN A 82 6.53 -8.84 1.08
C GLN A 82 5.12 -9.30 0.69
N ARG A 83 4.41 -8.50 -0.11
CA ARG A 83 3.11 -8.88 -0.67
C ARG A 83 3.22 -10.04 -1.65
N MET A 84 4.17 -9.97 -2.59
CA MET A 84 4.42 -11.05 -3.56
C MET A 84 4.77 -12.38 -2.88
N LEU A 85 5.59 -12.33 -1.83
CA LEU A 85 5.96 -13.52 -1.04
C LEU A 85 4.84 -13.98 -0.11
N GLY A 86 3.83 -13.16 0.17
CA GLY A 86 2.80 -13.46 1.16
C GLY A 86 3.30 -13.50 2.61
N GLN A 87 4.45 -12.90 2.92
CA GLN A 87 5.01 -12.85 4.27
C GLN A 87 5.77 -11.55 4.54
N GLN A 88 5.77 -11.09 5.81
CA GLN A 88 6.42 -9.81 6.16
C GLN A 88 7.93 -9.90 6.23
N SER A 89 8.48 -11.06 6.60
CA SER A 89 9.92 -11.26 6.71
C SER A 89 10.49 -11.74 5.38
N THR A 90 11.47 -11.03 4.84
CA THR A 90 12.18 -11.42 3.61
C THR A 90 13.58 -11.97 3.86
N ALA A 91 14.01 -12.03 5.14
CA ALA A 91 15.38 -12.37 5.52
C ALA A 91 15.82 -13.78 5.07
N GLU A 92 14.90 -14.74 5.03
CA GLU A 92 15.14 -16.13 4.60
C GLU A 92 15.28 -16.30 3.09
N PHE A 93 15.04 -15.24 2.32
CA PHE A 93 15.22 -15.20 0.87
C PHE A 93 16.34 -14.25 0.44
N ALA A 94 17.01 -13.59 1.39
CA ALA A 94 18.01 -12.57 1.07
C ALA A 94 19.15 -13.16 0.23
N GLY A 95 19.37 -12.58 -0.96
CA GLY A 95 20.37 -13.00 -1.92
C GLY A 95 19.99 -14.19 -2.81
N LEU A 96 18.80 -14.77 -2.66
CA LEU A 96 18.34 -15.88 -3.51
C LEU A 96 17.73 -15.37 -4.81
N HIS A 97 18.05 -16.05 -5.91
CA HIS A 97 17.50 -15.83 -7.24
C HIS A 97 16.29 -16.75 -7.44
N LEU A 98 15.12 -16.31 -6.99
CA LEU A 98 13.90 -17.11 -7.04
C LEU A 98 12.69 -16.27 -7.40
N ASP A 99 11.63 -16.94 -7.86
CA ASP A 99 10.37 -16.29 -8.18
C ASP A 99 9.52 -16.07 -6.92
N PRO A 100 9.30 -14.81 -6.49
CA PRO A 100 8.56 -14.51 -5.28
C PRO A 100 7.07 -14.91 -5.35
N LEU A 101 6.47 -15.01 -6.54
CA LEU A 101 5.04 -15.34 -6.67
C LEU A 101 4.73 -16.79 -6.32
N ILE A 102 5.66 -17.71 -6.57
CA ILE A 102 5.54 -19.12 -6.18
C ILE A 102 5.37 -19.21 -4.65
N PHE A 103 6.19 -18.48 -3.91
CA PHE A 103 6.09 -18.42 -2.45
C PHE A 103 4.82 -17.73 -1.98
N GLY A 104 4.36 -16.69 -2.68
CA GLY A 104 3.06 -16.07 -2.43
C GLY A 104 1.92 -17.09 -2.49
N GLU A 105 1.90 -17.92 -3.53
CA GLU A 105 0.90 -18.97 -3.70
C GLU A 105 1.00 -20.02 -2.59
N LEU A 106 2.19 -20.56 -2.33
CA LEU A 106 2.43 -21.52 -1.25
C LEU A 106 2.02 -20.96 0.12
N ASN A 107 2.39 -19.71 0.41
CA ASN A 107 2.05 -19.04 1.66
C ASN A 107 0.58 -18.67 1.75
N SER A 108 -0.13 -18.49 0.64
CA SER A 108 -1.59 -18.27 0.64
C SER A 108 -2.36 -19.51 1.08
N GLN A 109 -1.86 -20.69 0.74
CA GLN A 109 -2.48 -21.98 1.09
C GLN A 109 -2.21 -22.41 2.53
N LYS A 110 -1.16 -21.87 3.18
CA LYS A 110 -0.85 -22.16 4.59
C LYS A 110 -1.97 -21.66 5.51
N GLN A 111 -2.63 -22.60 6.17
CA GLN A 111 -3.64 -22.36 7.20
C GLN A 111 -3.28 -23.15 8.46
N GLY A 112 -3.56 -22.59 9.64
CA GLY A 112 -3.35 -23.32 10.88
C GLY A 112 -3.38 -22.42 12.12
N PRO A 113 -3.54 -23.01 13.32
CA PRO A 113 -3.66 -22.26 14.59
C PRO A 113 -2.40 -21.47 14.97
N HIS A 114 -1.24 -21.84 14.39
CA HIS A 114 0.05 -21.19 14.62
C HIS A 114 0.40 -20.14 13.55
N ILE A 115 -0.38 -20.04 12.47
CA ILE A 115 -0.16 -19.07 11.39
C ILE A 115 -0.97 -17.82 11.70
N LYS A 116 -0.29 -16.72 12.05
CA LYS A 116 -0.95 -15.41 12.14
C LYS A 116 -0.64 -14.58 10.92
N ARG A 117 -1.62 -13.78 10.51
CA ARG A 117 -1.50 -12.86 9.38
C ARG A 117 -1.72 -11.43 9.86
N LYS A 118 -0.95 -10.49 9.30
CA LYS A 118 -1.19 -9.06 9.46
C LYS A 118 -1.13 -8.44 8.08
N ASN A 119 -2.23 -7.80 7.69
CA ASN A 119 -2.48 -7.38 6.32
C ASN A 119 -2.26 -8.57 5.37
N ASN A 120 -2.89 -9.72 5.60
CA ASN A 120 -2.80 -10.94 4.77
C ASN A 120 -1.41 -11.60 4.56
N CYS A 121 -0.31 -10.93 4.87
CA CYS A 121 1.03 -11.53 4.97
C CYS A 121 1.17 -12.35 6.25
N ILE A 122 1.81 -13.53 6.15
CA ILE A 122 2.24 -14.32 7.30
C ILE A 122 3.22 -13.48 8.13
N VAL A 123 2.97 -13.41 9.43
CA VAL A 123 3.87 -12.80 10.40
C VAL A 123 4.53 -13.88 11.25
N ASN A 124 5.82 -13.71 11.51
CA ASN A 124 6.54 -14.55 12.46
C ASN A 124 6.04 -14.24 13.86
N THR A 125 5.29 -15.18 14.44
CA THR A 125 4.81 -15.07 15.82
C THR A 125 5.61 -16.02 16.68
N GLY A 126 6.66 -15.49 17.29
CA GLY A 126 7.58 -16.23 18.13
C GLY A 126 8.80 -15.38 18.48
N ALA A 127 9.79 -16.00 19.11
CA ALA A 127 11.09 -15.37 19.33
C ALA A 127 11.72 -14.99 17.98
N LYS A 128 12.56 -13.95 18.00
CA LYS A 128 13.35 -13.54 16.82
C LYS A 128 14.10 -14.77 16.29
N LEU A 129 13.93 -15.06 14.99
CA LEU A 129 14.65 -16.14 14.33
C LEU A 129 16.16 -15.98 14.57
N THR A 130 16.80 -17.05 15.03
CA THR A 130 18.24 -17.07 15.22
C THR A 130 18.94 -17.03 13.86
N ARG A 131 20.19 -16.56 13.85
CA ARG A 131 21.00 -16.50 12.61
C ARG A 131 21.16 -17.87 11.96
N GLU A 132 21.25 -18.92 12.77
CA GLU A 132 21.37 -20.30 12.32
C GLU A 132 20.10 -20.80 11.63
N GLU A 133 18.94 -20.50 12.21
CA GLU A 133 17.64 -20.89 11.63
C GLU A 133 17.39 -20.16 10.30
N ILE A 134 17.76 -18.87 10.21
CA ILE A 134 17.72 -18.12 8.95
C ILE A 134 18.61 -18.78 7.91
N LYS A 135 19.84 -19.17 8.29
CA LYS A 135 20.78 -19.82 7.38
C LYS A 135 20.27 -21.20 6.92
N ARG A 136 19.67 -21.97 7.81
CA ARG A 136 19.06 -23.28 7.48
C ARG A 136 17.94 -23.11 6.45
N ARG A 137 16.98 -22.22 6.72
CA ARG A 137 15.87 -21.93 5.80
C ARG A 137 16.36 -21.39 4.46
N LEU A 138 17.41 -20.56 4.49
CA LEU A 138 18.02 -20.05 3.27
C LEU A 138 18.62 -21.19 2.43
N GLN A 139 19.27 -22.17 3.05
CA GLN A 139 19.78 -23.35 2.34
C GLN A 139 18.66 -24.25 1.81
N GLU A 140 17.60 -24.46 2.59
CA GLU A 140 16.42 -25.22 2.16
C GLU A 140 15.73 -24.55 0.95
N ASN A 141 15.51 -23.25 1.02
CA ASN A 141 14.93 -22.47 -0.07
C ASN A 141 15.84 -22.45 -1.30
N LYS A 142 17.16 -22.35 -1.09
CA LYS A 142 18.16 -22.40 -2.16
C LYS A 142 18.10 -23.72 -2.92
N ALA A 143 18.10 -24.84 -2.20
CA ALA A 143 18.06 -26.16 -2.82
C ALA A 143 16.76 -26.45 -3.58
N ALA A 144 15.64 -25.89 -3.12
CA ALA A 144 14.32 -26.20 -3.67
C ALA A 144 13.85 -25.25 -4.78
N TYR A 145 14.26 -23.97 -4.77
CA TYR A 145 13.64 -22.94 -5.60
C TYR A 145 14.62 -21.94 -6.23
N GLU A 146 15.92 -22.08 -6.02
CA GLU A 146 16.89 -21.22 -6.70
C GLU A 146 16.92 -21.52 -8.20
N LEU A 147 16.81 -20.46 -8.99
CA LEU A 147 16.95 -20.53 -10.45
C LEU A 147 18.40 -20.82 -10.80
N SER A 148 18.60 -21.58 -11.87
CA SER A 148 19.93 -21.80 -12.43
C SER A 148 20.54 -20.48 -12.90
N GLU A 149 21.88 -20.43 -12.95
CA GLU A 149 22.60 -19.23 -13.37
C GLU A 149 22.22 -18.77 -14.78
N GLU A 150 22.00 -19.74 -15.66
CA GLU A 150 21.56 -19.52 -17.04
C GLU A 150 20.17 -18.87 -17.09
N GLU A 151 19.23 -19.38 -16.28
CA GLU A 151 17.85 -18.88 -16.24
C GLU A 151 17.78 -17.43 -15.77
N TRP A 152 18.46 -17.08 -14.66
CA TRP A 152 18.37 -15.72 -14.14
C TRP A 152 19.18 -14.71 -14.94
N MET A 153 20.28 -15.13 -15.59
CA MET A 153 21.04 -14.28 -16.52
C MET A 153 20.26 -13.96 -17.79
N ALA A 154 19.44 -14.91 -18.28
CA ALA A 154 18.58 -14.73 -19.44
C ALA A 154 17.40 -13.77 -19.20
N ILE A 155 17.09 -13.41 -17.95
CA ILE A 155 15.97 -12.51 -17.64
C ILE A 155 16.26 -11.12 -18.14
N GLU A 156 15.58 -10.72 -19.21
CA GLU A 156 15.65 -9.36 -19.74
C GLU A 156 14.79 -8.40 -18.90
N LEU A 157 15.43 -7.32 -18.45
CA LEU A 157 14.77 -6.20 -17.80
C LEU A 157 14.53 -5.08 -18.82
N PRO A 158 13.42 -4.33 -18.70
CA PRO A 158 13.22 -3.15 -19.53
C PRO A 158 14.40 -2.22 -19.33
N LYS A 159 15.02 -1.83 -20.44
CA LYS A 159 16.10 -0.85 -20.43
C LYS A 159 15.53 0.48 -19.94
N PRO A 160 16.33 1.28 -19.21
CA PRO A 160 15.90 2.62 -18.84
C PRO A 160 15.50 3.36 -20.11
N GLU A 161 14.26 3.87 -20.15
CA GLU A 161 13.92 4.96 -21.07
C GLU A 161 14.94 6.07 -20.86
N ASP A 162 15.30 6.78 -21.93
CA ASP A 162 16.20 7.93 -21.82
C ASP A 162 15.73 8.80 -20.64
N PRO A 163 16.57 9.03 -19.61
CA PRO A 163 16.17 9.80 -18.44
C PRO A 163 15.55 11.15 -18.80
N LEU A 164 15.95 11.74 -19.94
CA LEU A 164 15.36 12.95 -20.48
C LEU A 164 13.91 12.75 -20.92
N ALA A 165 13.62 11.68 -21.66
CA ALA A 165 12.27 11.34 -22.12
C ALA A 165 11.31 11.10 -20.94
N LEU A 166 11.78 10.43 -19.88
CA LEU A 166 10.97 10.23 -18.68
C LEU A 166 10.70 11.56 -17.94
N ILE A 167 11.72 12.42 -17.79
CA ILE A 167 11.54 13.75 -17.19
C ILE A 167 10.51 14.56 -17.98
N GLU A 168 10.57 14.49 -19.30
CA GLU A 168 9.66 15.21 -20.19
C GLU A 168 8.22 14.68 -20.08
N SER A 169 8.05 13.36 -20.06
CA SER A 169 6.76 12.71 -19.77
C SER A 169 6.19 13.14 -18.42
N LYS A 170 7.02 13.16 -17.36
CA LYS A 170 6.58 13.61 -16.03
C LYS A 170 6.23 15.08 -15.97
N ARG A 171 6.90 15.93 -16.75
CA ARG A 171 6.52 17.35 -16.88
C ARG A 171 5.17 17.50 -17.56
N GLN A 172 4.87 16.70 -18.58
CA GLN A 172 3.57 16.69 -19.25
C GLN A 172 2.46 16.20 -18.33
N GLU A 173 2.67 15.11 -17.60
CA GLU A 173 1.71 14.58 -16.61
C GLU A 173 1.42 15.63 -15.53
N LEU A 174 2.45 16.32 -15.03
CA LEU A 174 2.30 17.41 -14.06
C LEU A 174 1.46 18.56 -14.64
N HIS A 175 1.67 18.91 -15.91
CA HIS A 175 0.90 19.94 -16.58
C HIS A 175 -0.59 19.57 -16.67
N GLN A 176 -0.91 18.34 -17.11
CA GLN A 176 -2.29 17.83 -17.18
C GLN A 176 -2.97 17.85 -15.81
N LEU A 177 -2.28 17.37 -14.76
CA LEU A 177 -2.83 17.38 -13.40
C LEU A 177 -3.11 18.80 -12.89
N ARG A 178 -2.29 19.80 -13.28
CA ARG A 178 -2.56 21.20 -12.93
C ARG A 178 -3.80 21.74 -13.64
N GLU A 179 -4.02 21.38 -14.90
CA GLU A 179 -5.24 21.76 -15.63
C GLU A 179 -6.49 21.11 -15.01
N GLU A 180 -6.43 19.81 -14.72
CA GLU A 180 -7.51 19.10 -14.04
C GLU A 180 -7.85 19.72 -12.69
N LEU A 181 -6.83 20.06 -11.88
CA LEU A 181 -7.00 20.75 -10.61
C LEU A 181 -7.67 22.11 -10.78
N SER A 182 -7.28 22.90 -11.78
CA SER A 182 -7.89 24.21 -12.05
C SER A 182 -9.39 24.07 -12.38
N VAL A 183 -9.76 23.08 -13.20
CA VAL A 183 -11.15 22.78 -13.51
C VAL A 183 -11.92 22.35 -12.26
N LEU A 184 -11.30 21.54 -11.40
CA LEU A 184 -11.91 21.08 -10.15
C LEU A 184 -12.11 22.25 -9.17
N GLU A 185 -11.14 23.14 -9.05
CA GLU A 185 -11.22 24.36 -8.23
C GLU A 185 -12.36 25.27 -8.70
N ALA A 186 -12.51 25.45 -10.02
CA ALA A 186 -13.63 26.21 -10.59
C ALA A 186 -14.99 25.58 -10.26
N LYS A 187 -15.12 24.25 -10.37
CA LYS A 187 -16.33 23.51 -9.96
C LYS A 187 -16.63 23.69 -8.47
N ILE A 188 -15.62 23.60 -7.61
CA ILE A 188 -15.76 23.81 -6.16
C ILE A 188 -16.23 25.25 -5.88
N ALA A 189 -15.69 26.26 -6.56
CA ALA A 189 -16.11 27.65 -6.42
C ALA A 189 -17.58 27.83 -6.83
N GLN A 190 -18.00 27.23 -7.94
CA GLN A 190 -19.39 27.28 -8.42
C GLN A 190 -20.36 26.65 -7.41
N VAL A 191 -20.02 25.48 -6.86
CA VAL A 191 -20.84 24.82 -5.83
C VAL A 191 -20.94 25.68 -4.57
N LYS A 192 -19.83 26.28 -4.12
CA LYS A 192 -19.84 27.21 -2.97
C LYS A 192 -20.72 28.42 -3.22
N GLN A 193 -20.73 28.95 -4.44
CA GLN A 193 -21.55 30.10 -4.80
C GLN A 193 -23.04 29.74 -4.85
N LEU A 194 -23.39 28.56 -5.38
CA LEU A 194 -24.77 28.04 -5.38
C LEU A 194 -25.29 27.77 -3.96
N GLN A 195 -24.44 27.24 -3.07
CA GLN A 195 -24.80 27.05 -1.66
C GLN A 195 -25.03 28.38 -0.96
N LYS A 196 -24.22 29.39 -1.25
CA LYS A 196 -24.37 30.73 -0.66
C LYS A 196 -25.66 31.41 -1.12
N SER A 197 -25.99 31.35 -2.41
CA SER A 197 -27.25 31.90 -2.92
C SER A 197 -28.47 31.17 -2.34
N ALA A 198 -28.41 29.84 -2.18
CA ALA A 198 -29.50 29.08 -1.57
C ALA A 198 -29.72 29.44 -0.09
N SER A 199 -28.66 29.75 0.67
CA SER A 199 -28.79 30.23 2.05
C SER A 199 -29.28 31.68 2.18
N ASP A 200 -28.96 32.54 1.20
CA ASP A 200 -29.43 33.93 1.18
C ASP A 200 -30.91 34.03 0.75
N ASP A 201 -31.38 33.13 -0.13
CA ASP A 201 -32.78 33.03 -0.54
C ASP A 201 -33.69 32.55 0.62
N GLU A 202 -33.25 31.60 1.45
CA GLU A 202 -34.01 31.21 2.65
C GLU A 202 -34.10 32.33 3.69
N ALA A 203 -33.03 33.12 3.87
CA ALA A 203 -33.02 34.25 4.82
C ALA A 203 -33.96 35.39 4.37
N SER A 204 -34.04 35.66 3.06
CA SER A 204 -34.88 36.72 2.49
C SER A 204 -36.39 36.39 2.48
N SER A 205 -36.76 35.11 2.46
CA SER A 205 -38.19 34.69 2.48
C SER A 205 -38.89 34.85 3.84
N SER A 206 -38.15 35.12 4.92
CA SER A 206 -38.68 35.20 6.30
C SER A 206 -39.17 36.59 6.74
N THR A 207 -39.12 37.62 5.89
CA THR A 207 -39.41 39.02 6.27
C THR A 207 -40.62 39.68 5.60
N THR A 208 -41.55 38.92 5.01
CA THR A 208 -42.88 39.47 4.66
C THR A 208 -43.92 39.16 5.74
N GLY A 209 -44.34 40.23 6.43
CA GLY A 209 -45.08 40.17 7.67
C GLY A 209 -46.53 39.73 7.56
N THR A 210 -47.05 39.23 8.68
CA THR A 210 -48.48 39.19 8.97
C THR A 210 -48.74 40.04 10.22
N LYS A 211 -49.03 41.33 10.02
CA LYS A 211 -49.67 42.16 11.05
C LYS A 211 -51.08 41.61 11.27
N ARG A 212 -51.34 40.98 12.41
CA ARG A 212 -52.70 40.60 12.84
C ARG A 212 -53.46 41.88 13.24
N PRO A 213 -54.72 42.05 12.82
CA PRO A 213 -55.57 43.08 13.39
C PRO A 213 -55.95 42.67 14.82
N ARG A 214 -56.04 43.68 15.68
CA ARG A 214 -56.45 43.59 17.08
C ARG A 214 -57.97 43.71 17.12
N GLU A 215 -58.66 42.65 17.52
CA GLU A 215 -60.09 42.70 17.84
C GLU A 215 -60.29 43.19 19.28
N GLU A 216 -61.41 43.89 19.46
CA GLU A 216 -61.85 44.64 20.64
C GLU A 216 -62.21 43.77 21.85
#